data_AF-A0A961WMK8-F1
#
_entry.id   AF-A0A961WMK8-F1
#
_cell.length_a   1.000
_cell.length_b   1.000
_cell.length_c   1.000
_cell.angle_alpha   90.00
_cell.angle_beta   90.00
_cell.angle_gamma   90.00
#
_symmetry.space_group_name_H-M   'P 1'
#
loop_
_entity.id
_entity.type
_entity.pdbx_description
1 polymer ?
#
loop_
_entity_poly.entity_id
_entity_poly.type
_entity_poly.pdbx_seq_one_letter_code
_entity_poly.pdbx_strand_id
1 'polypeptide(L)' 'ARARALYDGRLAPSVDDVVALAEPVLQHRMALNFAARAEGMSVRDVIARLAADIG' A
#
# COMPACT_ATOMS: atom_id res chain seq x y z
N ALA A 1 10.53 2.73 -0.07
CA ALA A 1 10.49 3.97 -0.88
C ALA A 1 11.88 4.40 -1.35
N ARG A 2 12.81 4.81 -0.47
CA ARG A 2 14.14 5.33 -0.87
C ARG A 2 14.95 4.42 -1.80
N ALA A 3 14.98 3.12 -1.52
CA ALA A 3 15.70 2.15 -2.37
C ALA A 3 15.14 2.10 -3.80
N ARG A 4 13.81 2.18 -3.96
CA ARG A 4 13.14 2.20 -5.26
C ARG A 4 13.41 3.49 -6.02
N ALA A 5 13.32 4.64 -5.32
CA ALA A 5 13.70 5.93 -5.91
C ALA A 5 15.14 5.93 -6.43
N LEU A 6 16.08 5.41 -5.63
CA LEU A 6 17.48 5.29 -6.04
C LEU A 6 17.66 4.34 -7.22
N TYR A 7 16.96 3.20 -7.23
CA TYR A 7 16.95 2.27 -8.35
C TYR A 7 16.45 2.93 -9.65
N ASP A 8 15.47 3.83 -9.54
CA ASP A 8 14.93 4.63 -10.64
C ASP A 8 15.77 5.88 -10.97
N GLY A 9 16.96 6.06 -10.37
CA GLY A 9 17.85 7.19 -10.61
C GLY A 9 17.42 8.51 -9.94
N ARG A 10 16.39 8.50 -9.10
CA ARG A 10 15.90 9.67 -8.36
C ARG A 10 16.56 9.74 -6.98
N LEU A 11 17.10 10.90 -6.62
CA LEU A 11 17.79 11.12 -5.34
C LEU A 11 16.84 11.33 -4.15
N ALA A 12 15.56 11.57 -4.42
CA ALA A 12 14.52 11.71 -3.41
C ALA A 12 13.32 10.83 -3.75
N PRO A 13 12.71 10.15 -2.75
CA PRO A 13 11.49 9.40 -2.94
C PRO A 13 10.30 10.33 -3.19
N SER A 14 9.31 9.80 -3.90
CA SER A 14 8.02 10.42 -4.18
C SER A 14 6.89 9.64 -3.49
N VAL A 15 5.66 10.17 -3.58
CA VAL A 15 4.45 9.47 -3.13
C VAL A 15 4.25 8.17 -3.91
N ASP A 16 4.57 8.16 -5.21
CA ASP A 16 4.45 6.97 -6.07
C ASP A 16 5.30 5.80 -5.58
N ASP A 17 6.43 6.08 -4.90
CA ASP A 17 7.26 5.06 -4.28
C ASP A 17 6.61 4.42 -3.05
N VAL A 18 5.76 5.17 -2.36
CA VAL A 18 4.99 4.68 -1.21
C VAL A 18 3.81 3.88 -1.72
N VAL A 19 3.04 4.43 -2.67
CA VAL A 19 1.89 3.79 -3.31
C VAL A 19 2.28 2.42 -3.88
N ALA A 20 3.37 2.35 -4.65
CA ALA A 20 3.82 1.11 -5.26
C ALA A 20 4.29 0.04 -4.27
N LEU A 21 4.67 0.43 -3.05
CA LEU A 21 5.12 -0.50 -2.01
C LEU A 21 4.03 -0.80 -0.98
N ALA A 22 2.87 -0.15 -1.05
CA ALA A 22 1.83 -0.24 -0.04
C ALA A 22 1.32 -1.67 0.14
N GLU A 23 0.95 -2.36 -0.94
CA GLU A 23 0.44 -3.74 -0.89
C GLU A 23 1.47 -4.74 -0.32
N PRO A 24 2.67 -4.92 -0.92
CA PRO A 24 3.62 -5.93 -0.45
C PRO A 24 4.11 -5.67 0.98
N VAL A 25 4.12 -4.42 1.45
CA VAL A 25 4.53 -4.08 2.81
C VAL A 25 3.41 -4.30 3.83
N LEU A 26 2.16 -3.98 3.49
CA LEU A 26 1.06 -3.95 4.46
C LEU A 26 0.18 -5.20 4.45
N GLN A 27 0.13 -5.97 3.36
CA GLN A 27 -0.81 -7.10 3.21
C GLN A 27 -0.73 -8.15 4.33
N HIS A 28 0.46 -8.35 4.94
CA HIS A 28 0.67 -9.29 6.04
C HIS A 28 0.80 -8.60 7.41
N ARG A 29 0.73 -7.27 7.45
CA ARG A 29 0.88 -6.44 8.66
C ARG A 29 -0.44 -5.87 9.15
N MET A 30 -1.52 -6.10 8.40
CA MET A 30 -2.86 -5.64 8.71
C MET A 30 -3.79 -6.84 8.84
N ALA A 31 -4.82 -6.65 9.67
CA ALA A 31 -5.92 -7.60 9.80
C ALA A 31 -7.22 -6.82 9.84
N LEU A 32 -8.25 -7.33 9.16
CA LEU A 32 -9.58 -6.77 9.25
C LEU A 32 -10.23 -7.11 10.60
N ASN A 33 -11.34 -6.46 10.94
CA ASN A 33 -12.21 -6.89 12.03
C ASN A 33 -13.19 -7.97 11.52
N PHE A 34 -14.03 -8.52 12.40
CA PHE A 34 -14.98 -9.57 12.03
C PHE A 34 -16.05 -9.07 11.04
N ALA A 35 -16.62 -7.89 11.29
CA ALA A 35 -17.65 -7.29 10.44
C ALA A 35 -17.17 -7.08 8.99
N ALA A 36 -15.99 -6.49 8.81
CA ALA A 36 -15.41 -6.26 7.49
C ALA A 36 -15.14 -7.57 6.73
N ARG A 37 -14.74 -8.64 7.43
CA ARG A 37 -14.62 -9.97 6.80
C ARG A 37 -15.98 -10.54 6.41
N ALA A 38 -17.00 -10.38 7.25
CA ALA A 38 -18.36 -10.83 6.95
C ALA A 38 -18.98 -10.10 5.74
N GLU A 39 -18.57 -8.86 5.50
CA GLU A 39 -18.92 -8.08 4.30
C GLU A 39 -18.10 -8.47 3.05
N GLY A 40 -17.22 -9.46 3.15
CA GLY A 40 -16.41 -9.95 2.03
C GLY A 40 -15.21 -9.06 1.69
N MET A 41 -14.85 -8.08 2.52
CA MET A 41 -13.70 -7.23 2.28
C MET A 41 -12.40 -7.99 2.47
N SER A 42 -11.38 -7.65 1.67
CA SER A 42 -10.01 -8.11 1.88
C SER A 42 -9.07 -6.98 2.29
N VAL A 43 -7.94 -7.34 2.91
CA VAL A 43 -6.87 -6.38 3.25
C VAL A 43 -6.32 -5.71 1.99
N ARG A 44 -6.25 -6.44 0.86
CA ARG A 44 -5.80 -5.90 -0.43
C ARG A 44 -6.74 -4.79 -0.93
N ASP A 45 -8.05 -4.99 -0.84
CA ASP A 45 -9.03 -3.98 -1.27
C ASP A 45 -8.88 -2.69 -0.47
N VAL A 46 -8.67 -2.81 0.85
CA VAL A 46 -8.46 -1.65 1.73
C VAL A 46 -7.17 -0.92 1.37
N ILE A 47 -6.07 -1.65 1.15
CA ILE A 47 -4.79 -1.05 0.77
C ILE A 47 -4.91 -0.35 -0.59
N ALA A 48 -5.53 -1.00 -1.58
CA ALA A 48 -5.70 -0.46 -2.92
C ALA A 48 -6.52 0.84 -2.89
N ARG A 49 -7.63 0.86 -2.15
CA ARG A 49 -8.44 2.07 -1.96
C ARG A 49 -7.63 3.21 -1.34
N LEU A 50 -6.94 2.95 -0.22
CA LEU A 50 -6.15 3.98 0.46
C LEU A 50 -4.99 4.48 -0.39
N ALA A 51 -4.37 3.61 -1.19
CA ALA A 51 -3.29 3.99 -2.09
C ALA A 51 -3.79 4.90 -3.23
N ALA A 52 -5.01 4.65 -3.73
CA ALA A 52 -5.64 5.47 -4.76
C ALA A 52 -6.07 6.86 -4.25
N ASP A 53 -6.34 7.03 -2.95
CA ASP A 53 -6.69 8.33 -2.38
C ASP A 53 -5.49 9.28 -2.24
N ILE A 54 -4.26 8.76 -2.29
CA ILE A 54 -3.02 9.51 -2.04
C ILE A 54 -2.24 9.80 -3.34
N GLY A 55 -2.38 8.95 -4.37
CA GLY A 55 -1.77 9.14 -5.70
C GLY A 55 -2.61 10.02 -6.61
#